data_AF-A0A2E9RWD4-F1
#
_entry.id   AF-A0A2E9RWD4-F1
#
_cell.length_a   1.000
_cell.length_b   1.000
_cell.length_c   1.000
_cell.angle_alpha   90.00
_cell.angle_beta   90.00
_cell.angle_gamma   90.00
#
_symmetry.space_group_name_H-M   'P 1'
#
loop_
_entity.id
_entity.type
_entity.pdbx_description
1 polymer ?
#
loop_
_entity_poly.entity_id
_entity_poly.type
_entity_poly.pdbx_seq_one_letter_code
_entity_poly.pdbx_strand_id
1 'polypeptide(L)'
;MGTAGYVKISKANEWPVIYKRKGKISDTFMVDTASRIKDPDTGVAKRIKTTCKSLAEAKVLCEQYSVRKANQGSEGFKLTKNQQTDAELALRELEGTGLSLLEACKFAAEHHNVEGATMTIAELVDDFMAHKLDLKAKGHTRGTRDRTLGDYRSRHGLLASKFGNMRLIDFDEVKHFDPWLRRRKSARPLINCTKVLFNHAVDRGYLKRNPIKQALPEQSLKKPEILRPNEWRNLLLTALHTD
;
A
#
# COMPACT_ATOMS: atom_id res chain seq x y z
N MET A 1 -33.69 -48.71 -27.54
CA MET A 1 -32.44 -47.93 -27.74
C MET A 1 -31.69 -47.91 -26.42
N GLY A 2 -30.66 -48.73 -26.26
CA GLY A 2 -29.88 -48.79 -25.00
C GLY A 2 -29.03 -47.53 -24.83
N THR A 3 -29.20 -46.83 -23.72
CA THR A 3 -28.37 -45.70 -23.31
C THR A 3 -26.93 -46.19 -23.14
N ALA A 4 -26.05 -45.82 -24.08
CA ALA A 4 -24.61 -46.12 -24.02
C ALA A 4 -23.95 -45.33 -22.88
N GLY A 5 -24.03 -45.89 -21.67
CA GLY A 5 -23.41 -45.35 -20.46
C GLY A 5 -21.89 -45.53 -20.45
N TYR A 6 -21.22 -44.70 -19.66
CA TYR A 6 -19.79 -44.83 -19.37
C TYR A 6 -19.56 -46.01 -18.41
N VAL A 7 -18.69 -46.95 -18.79
CA VAL A 7 -18.30 -48.10 -17.96
C VAL A 7 -16.93 -47.81 -17.34
N LYS A 8 -16.80 -47.93 -16.02
CA LYS A 8 -15.50 -47.78 -15.34
C LYS A 8 -14.55 -48.90 -15.79
N ILE A 9 -13.34 -48.55 -16.20
CA ILE A 9 -12.30 -49.49 -16.65
C ILE A 9 -11.01 -49.43 -15.82
N SER A 10 -10.90 -48.46 -14.92
CA SER A 10 -9.81 -48.35 -13.93
C SER A 10 -10.00 -49.34 -12.78
N LYS A 11 -8.91 -49.70 -12.08
CA LYS A 11 -8.95 -50.65 -10.96
C LYS A 11 -9.82 -50.12 -9.80
N ALA A 12 -10.24 -51.02 -8.92
CA ALA A 12 -10.87 -50.63 -7.66
C ALA A 12 -9.91 -49.72 -6.88
N ASN A 13 -10.40 -48.57 -6.40
CA ASN A 13 -9.65 -47.53 -5.67
C ASN A 13 -8.58 -46.74 -6.45
N GLU A 14 -8.47 -46.92 -7.77
CA GLU A 14 -7.53 -46.14 -8.58
C GLU A 14 -8.07 -44.72 -8.83
N TRP A 15 -7.20 -43.73 -8.65
CA TRP A 15 -7.50 -42.31 -8.84
C TRP A 15 -6.43 -41.69 -9.75
N PRO A 16 -6.79 -40.87 -10.75
CA PRO A 16 -8.14 -40.59 -11.27
C PRO A 16 -8.90 -41.80 -11.82
N VAL A 17 -10.22 -41.67 -11.99
CA VAL A 17 -11.06 -42.74 -12.51
C VAL A 17 -11.17 -42.64 -14.03
N ILE A 18 -10.83 -43.73 -14.73
CA ILE A 18 -11.03 -43.85 -16.18
C ILE A 18 -12.35 -44.58 -16.46
N TYR A 19 -13.17 -43.95 -17.32
CA TYR A 19 -14.37 -44.53 -17.89
C TYR A 19 -14.23 -44.74 -19.39
N LYS A 20 -14.84 -45.78 -19.92
CA LYS A 20 -14.93 -46.09 -21.35
C LYS A 20 -16.38 -45.95 -21.81
N ARG A 21 -16.61 -45.26 -22.92
CA ARG A 21 -17.89 -45.24 -23.62
C ARG A 21 -17.71 -45.87 -24.99
N LYS A 22 -18.52 -46.89 -25.28
CA LYS A 22 -18.58 -47.46 -26.64
C LYS A 22 -19.32 -46.50 -27.55
N GLY A 23 -18.62 -45.95 -28.54
CA GLY A 23 -19.23 -45.15 -29.61
C GLY A 23 -19.62 -46.02 -30.80
N LYS A 24 -20.39 -45.44 -31.74
CA LYS A 24 -20.76 -46.12 -32.99
C LYS A 24 -19.58 -46.27 -33.96
N ILE A 25 -18.58 -45.38 -33.86
CA ILE A 25 -17.43 -45.29 -34.77
C ILE A 25 -16.14 -45.65 -34.04
N SER A 26 -15.94 -45.11 -32.84
CA SER A 26 -14.77 -45.40 -32.00
C SER A 26 -15.13 -45.32 -30.52
N ASP A 27 -14.35 -46.01 -29.70
CA ASP A 27 -14.45 -45.89 -28.25
C ASP A 27 -13.92 -44.53 -27.79
N THR A 28 -14.56 -43.94 -26.78
CA THR A 28 -14.10 -42.70 -26.13
C THR A 28 -13.79 -42.99 -24.67
N PHE A 29 -12.71 -42.41 -24.16
CA PHE A 29 -12.30 -42.56 -22.77
C PHE A 29 -12.52 -41.25 -22.02
N MET A 30 -12.96 -41.29 -20.77
CA MET A 30 -13.10 -40.11 -19.92
C MET A 30 -12.29 -40.32 -18.67
N VAL A 31 -11.38 -39.39 -18.40
CA VAL A 31 -10.64 -39.29 -17.14
C VAL A 31 -11.39 -38.32 -16.24
N ASP A 32 -11.86 -38.81 -15.11
CA ASP A 32 -12.57 -38.02 -14.11
C ASP A 32 -11.77 -37.98 -12.82
N THR A 33 -11.41 -36.78 -12.39
CA THR A 33 -10.65 -36.60 -11.15
C THR A 33 -11.48 -36.88 -9.91
N ALA A 34 -12.81 -37.03 -9.99
CA ALA A 34 -13.77 -37.31 -8.92
C ALA A 34 -13.77 -36.31 -7.74
N SER A 35 -12.62 -36.03 -7.16
CA SER A 35 -12.27 -34.95 -6.24
C SER A 35 -11.89 -33.66 -6.98
N ARG A 36 -12.00 -32.53 -6.29
CA ARG A 36 -11.52 -31.23 -6.76
C ARG A 36 -10.00 -31.17 -6.62
N ILE A 37 -9.30 -30.81 -7.69
CA ILE A 37 -7.85 -30.56 -7.71
C ILE A 37 -7.64 -29.05 -7.82
N LYS A 38 -6.70 -28.47 -7.07
CA LYS A 38 -6.34 -27.06 -7.23
C LYS A 38 -5.73 -26.82 -8.62
N ASP A 39 -6.25 -25.83 -9.31
CA ASP A 39 -5.67 -25.28 -10.54
C ASP A 39 -4.33 -24.56 -10.23
N PRO A 40 -3.24 -24.75 -10.98
CA PRO A 40 -1.94 -24.16 -10.65
C PRO A 40 -1.93 -22.65 -10.94
N ASP A 41 -2.73 -22.20 -11.92
CA ASP A 41 -2.74 -20.82 -12.39
C ASP A 41 -3.74 -19.97 -11.59
N THR A 42 -4.87 -20.57 -11.22
CA THR A 42 -5.94 -19.86 -10.50
C THR A 42 -6.04 -20.21 -9.01
N GLY A 43 -5.38 -21.28 -8.55
CA GLY A 43 -5.47 -21.75 -7.16
C GLY A 43 -6.82 -22.35 -6.75
N VAL A 44 -7.83 -22.29 -7.62
CA VAL A 44 -9.20 -22.75 -7.34
C VAL A 44 -9.30 -24.27 -7.48
N ALA A 45 -9.90 -24.93 -6.49
CA ALA A 45 -10.15 -26.36 -6.54
C ALA A 45 -11.34 -26.70 -7.46
N LYS A 46 -11.09 -27.36 -8.59
CA LYS A 46 -12.13 -27.79 -9.55
C LYS A 46 -12.03 -29.28 -9.83
N ARG A 47 -13.18 -29.94 -10.02
CA ARG A 47 -13.23 -31.32 -10.53
C ARG A 47 -13.07 -31.26 -12.04
N ILE A 48 -12.09 -32.00 -12.56
CA ILE A 48 -11.76 -31.99 -13.99
C ILE A 48 -12.29 -33.29 -14.60
N LYS A 49 -12.97 -33.15 -15.74
CA LYS A 49 -13.44 -34.26 -16.56
C LYS A 49 -12.92 -34.03 -17.97
N THR A 50 -12.02 -34.90 -18.43
CA THR A 50 -11.38 -34.77 -19.74
C THR A 50 -11.66 -36.01 -20.57
N THR A 51 -12.13 -35.82 -21.79
CA THR A 51 -12.37 -36.92 -22.73
C THR A 51 -11.18 -37.10 -23.67
N CYS A 52 -10.70 -38.33 -23.81
CA CYS A 52 -9.57 -38.72 -24.65
C CYS A 52 -10.05 -39.66 -25.77
N LYS A 53 -9.31 -39.66 -26.89
CA LYS A 53 -9.63 -40.49 -28.06
C LYS A 53 -9.04 -41.89 -27.94
N SER A 54 -7.96 -42.05 -27.18
CA SER A 54 -7.30 -43.34 -26.97
C SER A 54 -7.15 -43.71 -25.48
N LEU A 55 -7.02 -45.00 -25.21
CA LEU A 55 -6.73 -45.51 -23.86
C LEU A 55 -5.34 -45.06 -23.38
N ALA A 56 -4.37 -44.98 -24.28
CA ALA A 56 -3.01 -44.56 -23.97
C ALA A 56 -2.98 -43.10 -23.48
N GLU A 57 -3.66 -42.19 -24.19
CA GLU A 57 -3.84 -40.79 -23.76
C GLU A 57 -4.52 -40.70 -22.38
N ALA A 58 -5.57 -41.51 -22.15
CA ALA A 58 -6.28 -41.52 -20.89
C ALA A 58 -5.38 -41.98 -19.71
N LYS A 59 -4.52 -42.97 -19.93
CA LYS A 59 -3.55 -43.44 -18.91
C LYS A 59 -2.49 -42.39 -18.60
N VAL A 60 -1.91 -41.74 -19.63
CA VAL A 60 -0.93 -40.66 -19.43
C VAL A 60 -1.54 -39.49 -18.65
N LEU A 61 -2.76 -39.07 -18.99
CA LEU A 61 -3.47 -38.03 -18.23
C LEU A 61 -3.77 -38.46 -16.78
N CYS A 62 -4.11 -39.73 -16.58
CA CYS A 62 -4.32 -40.31 -15.25
C CYS A 62 -3.05 -40.17 -14.39
N GLU A 63 -1.89 -40.56 -14.93
CA GLU A 63 -0.59 -40.43 -14.28
C GLU A 63 -0.26 -38.96 -13.98
N GLN A 64 -0.46 -38.05 -14.93
CA GLN A 64 -0.22 -36.61 -14.73
C GLN A 64 -1.04 -36.03 -13.58
N TYR A 65 -2.33 -36.38 -13.48
CA TYR A 65 -3.16 -35.93 -12.36
C TYR A 65 -2.76 -36.58 -11.03
N SER A 66 -2.37 -37.86 -11.02
CA SER A 66 -1.84 -38.54 -9.83
C SER A 66 -0.58 -37.86 -9.29
N VAL A 67 0.39 -37.59 -10.17
CA VAL A 67 1.60 -36.83 -9.84
C VAL A 67 1.23 -35.45 -9.31
N ARG A 68 0.28 -34.76 -9.95
CA ARG A 68 -0.17 -33.44 -9.50
C ARG A 68 -0.80 -33.45 -8.12
N LYS A 69 -1.64 -34.44 -7.79
CA LYS A 69 -2.25 -34.56 -6.45
C LYS A 69 -1.19 -34.89 -5.38
N ALA A 70 -0.23 -35.76 -5.71
CA ALA A 70 0.90 -36.04 -4.82
C ALA A 70 1.72 -34.76 -4.57
N ASN A 71 2.02 -34.00 -5.63
CA ASN A 71 2.73 -32.74 -5.53
C ASN A 71 1.95 -31.69 -4.72
N GLN A 72 0.62 -31.64 -4.81
CA GLN A 72 -0.19 -30.74 -3.96
C GLN A 72 -0.06 -31.04 -2.47
N GLY A 73 0.04 -32.32 -2.10
CA GLY A 73 0.31 -32.73 -0.72
C GLY A 73 1.69 -32.27 -0.26
N SER A 74 2.71 -32.43 -1.12
CA SER A 74 4.08 -32.00 -0.86
C SER A 74 4.24 -30.48 -0.87
N GLU A 75 3.43 -29.75 -1.63
CA GLU A 75 3.45 -28.28 -1.72
C GLU A 75 3.08 -27.60 -0.41
N GLY A 76 2.23 -28.23 0.42
CA GLY A 76 1.95 -27.75 1.77
C GLY A 76 3.19 -27.71 2.68
N PHE A 77 4.23 -28.48 2.36
CA PHE A 77 5.50 -28.54 3.10
C PHE A 77 6.61 -27.68 2.49
N LYS A 78 6.35 -26.95 1.39
CA LYS A 78 7.35 -26.03 0.80
C LYS A 78 7.67 -24.85 1.72
N LEU A 79 6.70 -24.40 2.52
CA LEU A 79 6.91 -23.32 3.48
C LEU A 79 7.64 -23.86 4.71
N THR A 80 8.69 -23.18 5.11
CA THR A 80 9.36 -23.44 6.40
C THR A 80 8.41 -23.17 7.56
N LYS A 81 8.65 -23.78 8.72
CA LYS A 81 7.84 -23.58 9.93
C LYS A 81 7.73 -22.10 10.33
N ASN A 82 8.81 -21.33 10.14
CA ASN A 82 8.83 -19.89 10.40
C ASN A 82 7.89 -19.14 9.43
N GLN A 83 7.93 -19.46 8.14
CA GLN A 83 7.04 -18.83 7.15
C GLN A 83 5.57 -19.20 7.38
N GLN A 84 5.28 -20.43 7.82
CA GLN A 84 3.93 -20.83 8.19
C GLN A 84 3.41 -20.03 9.39
N THR A 85 4.26 -19.85 10.41
CA THR A 85 3.91 -19.09 11.62
C THR A 85 3.71 -17.61 11.30
N ASP A 86 4.59 -17.02 10.48
CA ASP A 86 4.50 -15.64 10.02
C ASP A 86 3.24 -15.41 9.18
N ALA A 87 2.93 -16.31 8.23
CA ALA A 87 1.72 -16.24 7.43
C ALA A 87 0.45 -16.36 8.30
N GLU A 88 0.47 -17.20 9.34
CA GLU A 88 -0.64 -17.31 10.28
C GLU A 88 -0.85 -16.01 11.08
N LEU A 89 0.23 -15.42 11.61
CA LEU A 89 0.16 -14.13 12.31
C LEU A 89 -0.33 -13.01 11.38
N ALA A 90 0.20 -12.93 10.17
CA ALA A 90 -0.21 -11.94 9.18
C ALA A 90 -1.69 -12.10 8.79
N LEU A 91 -2.19 -13.33 8.66
CA LEU A 91 -3.61 -13.57 8.40
C LEU A 91 -4.48 -13.11 9.56
N ARG A 92 -4.06 -13.30 10.81
CA ARG A 92 -4.78 -12.77 12.00
C ARG A 92 -4.83 -11.25 12.01
N GLU A 93 -3.74 -10.57 11.68
CA GLU A 93 -3.71 -9.09 11.58
C GLU A 93 -4.61 -8.57 10.44
N LEU A 94 -4.80 -9.38 9.39
CA LEU A 94 -5.70 -9.04 8.28
C LEU A 94 -7.18 -9.37 8.58
N GLU A 95 -7.49 -10.10 9.66
CA GLU A 95 -8.88 -10.39 10.02
C GLU A 95 -9.67 -9.10 10.24
N GLY A 96 -10.84 -9.00 9.60
CA GLY A 96 -11.69 -7.81 9.65
C GLY A 96 -11.35 -6.71 8.63
N THR A 97 -10.20 -6.78 7.94
CA THR A 97 -9.89 -5.85 6.84
C THR A 97 -10.52 -6.26 5.51
N GLY A 98 -10.87 -7.54 5.36
CA GLY A 98 -11.40 -8.13 4.12
C GLY A 98 -10.35 -8.35 3.02
N LEU A 99 -9.07 -8.06 3.30
CA LEU A 99 -7.97 -8.21 2.35
C LEU A 99 -7.33 -9.60 2.46
N SER A 100 -6.95 -10.16 1.32
CA SER A 100 -6.09 -11.34 1.29
C SER A 100 -4.63 -10.99 1.58
N LEU A 101 -3.86 -11.97 2.08
CA LEU A 101 -2.42 -11.82 2.30
C LEU A 101 -1.70 -11.33 1.03
N LEU A 102 -2.12 -11.82 -0.14
CA LEU A 102 -1.56 -11.39 -1.42
C LEU A 102 -1.85 -9.91 -1.72
N GLU A 103 -3.07 -9.44 -1.47
CA GLU A 103 -3.44 -8.03 -1.66
C GLU A 103 -2.68 -7.12 -0.70
N ALA A 104 -2.51 -7.55 0.56
CA ALA A 104 -1.69 -6.84 1.54
C ALA A 104 -0.22 -6.73 1.10
N CYS A 105 0.36 -7.83 0.61
CA CYS A 105 1.72 -7.83 0.06
C CYS A 105 1.84 -6.95 -1.20
N LYS A 106 0.85 -6.97 -2.09
CA LYS A 106 0.82 -6.08 -3.27
C LYS A 106 0.77 -4.61 -2.87
N PHE A 107 -0.08 -4.28 -1.90
CA PHE A 107 -0.17 -2.93 -1.34
C PHE A 107 1.16 -2.51 -0.71
N ALA A 108 1.77 -3.37 0.11
CA ALA A 108 3.07 -3.10 0.70
C ALA A 108 4.15 -2.91 -0.37
N ALA A 109 4.25 -3.81 -1.35
CA ALA A 109 5.21 -3.69 -2.45
C ALA A 109 5.00 -2.38 -3.24
N GLU A 110 3.75 -2.02 -3.52
CA GLU A 110 3.41 -0.80 -4.23
C GLU A 110 3.85 0.47 -3.47
N HIS A 111 3.78 0.47 -2.15
CA HIS A 111 4.15 1.60 -1.29
C HIS A 111 5.62 1.61 -0.85
N HIS A 112 6.29 0.46 -0.83
CA HIS A 112 7.70 0.32 -0.46
C HIS A 112 8.68 0.38 -1.65
N ASN A 113 8.21 0.22 -2.89
CA ASN A 113 9.07 0.29 -4.08
C ASN A 113 9.23 1.72 -4.64
N VAL A 114 8.94 2.71 -3.80
CA VAL A 114 9.00 4.14 -4.14
C VAL A 114 10.40 4.64 -3.78
N GLU A 115 11.03 5.50 -4.60
CA GLU A 115 12.43 5.95 -4.40
C GLU A 115 12.69 6.51 -2.98
N GLY A 116 11.67 7.10 -2.35
CA GLY A 116 11.74 7.64 -1.00
C GLY A 116 11.26 6.71 0.12
N ALA A 117 11.11 5.40 -0.10
CA ALA A 117 10.52 4.49 0.88
C ALA A 117 11.29 4.41 2.21
N THR A 118 12.61 4.59 2.17
CA THR A 118 13.46 4.67 3.36
C THR A 118 13.72 6.10 3.81
N MET A 119 13.32 7.10 3.03
CA MET A 119 13.55 8.50 3.32
C MET A 119 12.84 8.88 4.62
N THR A 120 13.51 9.67 5.42
CA THR A 120 13.01 10.20 6.68
C THR A 120 12.47 11.62 6.51
N ILE A 121 11.69 12.09 7.48
CA ILE A 121 11.17 13.47 7.45
C ILE A 121 12.30 14.50 7.50
N ALA A 122 13.38 14.23 8.25
CA ALA A 122 14.53 15.12 8.30
C ALA A 122 15.18 15.29 6.91
N GLU A 123 15.44 14.16 6.24
CA GLU A 123 16.01 14.16 4.88
C GLU A 123 15.09 14.89 3.88
N LEU A 124 13.76 14.72 4.00
CA LEU A 124 12.81 15.42 3.14
C LEU A 124 12.85 16.94 3.35
N VAL A 125 13.02 17.39 4.60
CA VAL A 125 13.18 18.82 4.90
C VAL A 125 14.47 19.36 4.29
N ASP A 126 15.57 18.62 4.37
CA ASP A 126 16.84 19.02 3.80
C ASP A 126 16.79 19.08 2.26
N ASP A 127 16.23 18.06 1.61
CA ASP A 127 16.02 18.04 0.15
C ASP A 127 15.13 19.20 -0.31
N PHE A 128 14.02 19.45 0.40
CA PHE A 128 13.13 20.57 0.09
C PHE A 128 13.87 21.91 0.18
N MET A 129 14.65 22.12 1.24
CA MET A 129 15.39 23.36 1.43
C MET A 129 16.49 23.54 0.38
N ALA A 130 17.24 22.47 0.07
CA ALA A 130 18.25 22.48 -0.99
C ALA A 130 17.63 22.85 -2.35
N HIS A 131 16.50 22.24 -2.69
CA HIS A 131 15.75 22.54 -3.91
C HIS A 131 15.30 24.02 -3.98
N LYS A 132 14.77 24.57 -2.89
CA LYS A 132 14.34 25.99 -2.87
C LYS A 132 15.51 26.96 -2.97
N LEU A 133 16.65 26.64 -2.38
CA LEU A 133 17.87 27.44 -2.48
C LEU A 133 18.47 27.38 -3.88
N ASP A 134 18.51 26.21 -4.51
CA ASP A 134 18.98 26.03 -5.89
C ASP A 134 18.11 26.82 -6.89
N LEU A 135 16.78 26.76 -6.76
CA LEU A 135 15.86 27.57 -7.57
C LEU A 135 16.10 29.08 -7.40
N LYS A 136 16.43 29.52 -6.18
CA LYS A 136 16.78 30.92 -5.91
C LYS A 136 18.10 31.30 -6.57
N ALA A 137 19.13 30.46 -6.47
CA ALA A 137 20.43 30.67 -7.08
C ALA A 137 20.35 30.75 -8.61
N LYS A 138 19.48 29.94 -9.22
CA LYS A 138 19.21 29.94 -10.67
C LYS A 138 18.37 31.13 -11.15
N GLY A 139 18.13 32.14 -10.33
CA GLY A 139 17.49 33.39 -10.73
C GLY A 139 16.06 33.22 -11.26
N HIS A 140 15.37 32.13 -10.92
CA HIS A 140 13.99 31.93 -11.38
C HIS A 140 13.12 33.07 -10.86
N THR A 141 12.33 33.68 -11.75
CA THR A 141 11.49 34.87 -11.46
C THR A 141 10.41 34.63 -10.39
N ARG A 142 10.17 33.36 -10.01
CA ARG A 142 9.37 32.92 -8.86
C ARG A 142 10.21 32.32 -7.72
N GLY A 143 11.47 32.73 -7.59
CA GLY A 143 12.32 32.38 -6.46
C GLY A 143 11.62 32.70 -5.14
N THR A 144 11.67 31.77 -4.20
CA THR A 144 11.00 31.94 -2.91
C THR A 144 11.67 33.08 -2.16
N ARG A 145 10.89 34.10 -1.74
CA ARG A 145 11.39 35.24 -0.96
C ARG A 145 12.08 34.76 0.31
N ASP A 146 13.09 35.50 0.78
CA ASP A 146 13.84 35.13 1.99
C ASP A 146 12.95 34.97 3.23
N ARG A 147 11.93 35.83 3.36
CA ARG A 147 10.92 35.68 4.40
C ARG A 147 10.23 34.30 4.36
N THR A 148 9.84 33.86 3.16
CA THR A 148 9.16 32.57 2.98
C THR A 148 10.10 31.39 3.20
N LEU A 149 11.39 31.51 2.84
CA LEU A 149 12.41 30.53 3.21
C LEU A 149 12.60 30.44 4.72
N GLY A 150 12.59 31.58 5.42
CA GLY A 150 12.61 31.63 6.88
C GLY A 150 11.38 30.96 7.50
N ASP A 151 10.20 31.19 6.92
CA ASP A 151 8.96 30.54 7.35
C ASP A 151 9.01 29.01 7.19
N TYR A 152 9.57 28.51 6.08
CA TYR A 152 9.80 27.08 5.87
C TYR A 152 10.82 26.52 6.86
N ARG A 153 12.01 27.13 6.97
CA ARG A 153 13.05 26.70 7.90
C ARG A 153 12.53 26.57 9.33
N SER A 154 11.75 27.56 9.79
CA SER A 154 11.15 27.52 11.13
C SER A 154 10.14 26.37 11.28
N ARG A 155 9.16 26.26 10.37
CA ARG A 155 8.04 25.31 10.53
C ARG A 155 8.43 23.87 10.18
N HIS A 156 9.22 23.68 9.14
CA HIS A 156 9.79 22.39 8.79
C HIS A 156 10.82 21.94 9.83
N GLY A 157 11.60 22.87 10.40
CA GLY A 157 12.47 22.59 11.54
C GLY A 157 11.69 22.09 12.76
N LEU A 158 10.52 22.66 13.06
CA LEU A 158 9.63 22.13 14.11
C LEU A 158 9.15 20.70 13.80
N LEU A 159 8.81 20.42 12.55
CA LEU A 159 8.37 19.09 12.11
C LEU A 159 9.52 18.07 12.24
N ALA A 160 10.70 18.39 11.72
CA ALA A 160 11.90 17.56 11.79
C ALA A 160 12.36 17.34 13.24
N SER A 161 12.27 18.35 14.10
CA SER A 161 12.61 18.17 15.54
C SER A 161 11.75 17.13 16.24
N LYS A 162 10.50 16.93 15.78
CA LYS A 162 9.56 16.00 16.41
C LYS A 162 9.52 14.63 15.74
N PHE A 163 9.60 14.61 14.41
CA PHE A 163 9.38 13.41 13.60
C PHE A 163 10.55 13.10 12.66
N GLY A 164 11.71 13.76 12.83
CA GLY A 164 12.82 13.72 11.88
C GLY A 164 13.29 12.32 11.51
N ASN A 165 13.33 11.40 12.49
CA ASN A 165 13.77 10.01 12.28
C ASN A 165 12.67 9.08 11.74
N MET A 166 11.43 9.56 11.61
CA MET A 166 10.31 8.78 11.11
C MET A 166 10.41 8.70 9.59
N ARG A 167 10.20 7.50 9.03
CA ARG A 167 10.12 7.33 7.58
C ARG A 167 8.87 8.02 7.04
N LEU A 168 8.96 8.53 5.81
CA LEU A 168 7.83 9.21 5.16
C LEU A 168 6.58 8.32 5.07
N ILE A 169 6.77 7.02 4.80
CA ILE A 169 5.70 6.04 4.66
C ILE A 169 4.98 5.69 5.97
N ASP A 170 5.65 5.87 7.11
CA ASP A 170 5.08 5.58 8.44
C ASP A 170 4.31 6.79 8.99
N PHE A 171 4.54 7.98 8.42
CA PHE A 171 3.92 9.21 8.87
C PHE A 171 2.44 9.27 8.48
N ASP A 172 1.60 9.64 9.44
CA ASP A 172 0.14 9.65 9.31
C ASP A 172 -0.45 10.89 10.00
N GLU A 173 -1.44 11.51 9.36
CA GLU A 173 -2.05 12.74 9.86
C GLU A 173 -2.77 12.52 11.19
N VAL A 174 -3.60 11.50 11.30
CA VAL A 174 -4.47 11.27 12.47
C VAL A 174 -3.65 10.80 13.67
N LYS A 175 -2.70 9.88 13.45
CA LYS A 175 -1.88 9.30 14.51
C LYS A 175 -0.77 10.24 14.99
N HIS A 176 -0.15 10.99 14.08
CA HIS A 176 1.06 11.73 14.39
C HIS A 176 0.85 13.25 14.34
N PHE A 177 0.31 13.77 13.25
CA PHE A 177 0.25 15.21 13.01
C PHE A 177 -0.81 15.91 13.86
N ASP A 178 -2.04 15.42 13.90
CA ASP A 178 -3.16 16.04 14.60
C ASP A 178 -2.96 16.14 16.11
N PRO A 179 -2.50 15.09 16.82
CA PRO A 179 -2.21 15.20 18.26
C PRO A 179 -1.11 16.22 18.57
N TRP A 180 -0.14 16.37 17.66
CA TRP A 180 0.92 17.36 17.80
C TRP A 180 0.44 18.78 17.48
N LEU A 181 -0.41 18.92 16.47
CA LEU A 181 -0.99 20.19 16.04
C LEU A 181 -1.93 20.79 17.10
N ARG A 182 -2.77 19.96 17.73
CA ARG A 182 -3.71 20.39 18.78
C ARG A 182 -3.05 21.10 19.96
N ARG A 183 -1.77 20.83 20.23
CA ARG A 183 -1.01 21.47 21.31
C ARG A 183 -0.47 22.85 20.94
N ARG A 184 -0.70 23.34 19.72
CA ARG A 184 -0.10 24.58 19.18
C ARG A 184 -1.17 25.64 18.88
N LYS A 185 -0.83 26.89 19.19
CA LYS A 185 -1.69 28.07 18.93
C LYS A 185 -1.76 28.46 17.45
N SER A 186 -0.76 28.09 16.64
CA SER A 186 -0.64 28.48 15.22
C SER A 186 -0.81 27.28 14.29
N ALA A 187 -2.06 26.84 14.11
CA ALA A 187 -2.37 25.64 13.34
C ALA A 187 -2.28 25.88 11.82
N ARG A 188 -2.92 26.94 11.31
CA ARG A 188 -3.02 27.20 9.86
C ARG A 188 -1.67 27.27 9.14
N PRO A 189 -0.69 28.08 9.59
CA PRO A 189 0.59 28.19 8.89
C PRO A 189 1.39 26.88 8.93
N LEU A 190 1.26 26.12 10.02
CA LEU A 190 1.93 24.84 10.17
C LEU A 190 1.34 23.79 9.22
N ILE A 191 0.00 23.65 9.19
CA ILE A 191 -0.69 22.78 8.22
C ILE A 191 -0.25 23.14 6.79
N ASN A 192 -0.25 24.43 6.44
CA ASN A 192 0.09 24.85 5.09
C ASN A 192 1.54 24.49 4.72
N CYS A 193 2.51 24.79 5.58
CA CYS A 193 3.91 24.46 5.32
C CYS A 193 4.14 22.95 5.26
N THR A 194 3.50 22.17 6.14
CA THR A 194 3.60 20.71 6.11
C THR A 194 2.96 20.14 4.84
N LYS A 195 1.82 20.66 4.39
CA LYS A 195 1.23 20.29 3.09
C LYS A 195 2.17 20.54 1.93
N VAL A 196 2.79 21.72 1.88
CA VAL A 196 3.75 22.07 0.82
C VAL A 196 4.95 21.12 0.80
N LEU A 197 5.46 20.73 1.97
CA LEU A 197 6.57 19.78 2.08
C LEU A 197 6.21 18.41 1.51
N PHE A 198 5.07 17.86 1.92
CA PHE A 198 4.64 16.55 1.44
C PHE A 198 4.15 16.57 0.00
N ASN A 199 3.66 17.70 -0.51
CA ASN A 199 3.42 17.85 -1.95
C ASN A 199 4.73 17.77 -2.74
N HIS A 200 5.81 18.41 -2.25
CA HIS A 200 7.12 18.25 -2.87
C HIS A 200 7.59 16.78 -2.85
N ALA A 201 7.35 16.04 -1.76
CA ALA A 201 7.63 14.60 -1.72
C ALA A 201 6.83 13.81 -2.77
N VAL A 202 5.58 14.20 -3.02
CA VAL A 202 4.75 13.59 -4.07
C VAL A 202 5.26 13.95 -5.46
N ASP A 203 5.60 15.22 -5.70
CA ASP A 203 6.12 15.71 -6.98
C ASP A 203 7.46 15.05 -7.35
N ARG A 204 8.28 14.75 -6.33
CA ARG A 204 9.55 14.00 -6.47
C ARG A 204 9.36 12.49 -6.58
N GLY A 205 8.14 11.99 -6.43
CA GLY A 205 7.86 10.57 -6.47
C GLY A 205 8.34 9.81 -5.24
N TYR A 206 8.60 10.47 -4.11
CA TYR A 206 8.95 9.83 -2.82
C TYR A 206 7.72 9.28 -2.08
N LEU A 207 6.56 9.87 -2.35
CA LEU A 207 5.26 9.43 -1.84
C LEU A 207 4.24 9.41 -2.97
N LYS A 208 3.30 8.48 -2.92
CA LYS A 208 2.18 8.46 -3.89
C LYS A 208 1.15 9.55 -3.63
N ARG A 209 0.96 9.94 -2.37
CA ARG A 209 -0.04 10.91 -1.95
C ARG A 209 0.42 11.68 -0.72
N ASN A 210 -0.10 12.90 -0.58
CA ASN A 210 0.15 13.70 0.61
C ASN A 210 -0.64 13.12 1.81
N PRO A 211 0.03 12.82 2.94
CA PRO A 211 -0.64 12.33 4.14
C PRO A 211 -1.54 13.39 4.82
N ILE A 212 -1.29 14.68 4.62
CA ILE A 212 -2.05 15.78 5.24
C ILE A 212 -3.29 16.13 4.41
N LYS A 213 -4.47 15.70 4.85
CA LYS A 213 -5.76 15.90 4.18
C LYS A 213 -6.56 17.05 4.77
N GLN A 214 -6.36 17.42 6.04
CA GLN A 214 -7.21 18.40 6.72
C GLN A 214 -7.27 19.74 5.99
N ALA A 215 -8.44 20.38 5.97
CA ALA A 215 -8.60 21.71 5.40
C ALA A 215 -7.86 22.76 6.24
N LEU A 216 -7.49 23.89 5.62
CA LEU A 216 -6.91 25.01 6.35
C LEU A 216 -8.01 25.67 7.20
N PRO A 217 -7.83 25.80 8.53
CA PRO A 217 -8.86 26.36 9.40
C PRO A 217 -9.10 27.83 9.06
N GLU A 218 -10.36 28.29 9.06
CA GLU A 218 -10.71 29.68 8.70
C GLU A 218 -9.97 30.71 9.55
N GLN A 219 -9.64 31.84 8.91
CA GLN A 219 -8.90 32.91 9.56
C GLN A 219 -9.85 34.06 9.90
N SER A 220 -10.20 34.20 11.17
CA SER A 220 -10.85 35.42 11.66
C SER A 220 -9.79 36.44 12.06
N LEU A 221 -9.21 37.12 11.05
CA LEU A 221 -8.40 38.29 11.35
C LEU A 221 -9.33 39.39 11.85
N LYS A 222 -9.23 39.72 13.15
CA LYS A 222 -9.76 41.00 13.62
C LYS A 222 -9.03 42.10 12.85
N LYS A 223 -9.78 43.06 12.30
CA LYS A 223 -9.18 44.23 11.66
C LYS A 223 -8.22 44.88 12.67
N PRO A 224 -6.99 45.22 12.27
CA PRO A 224 -6.09 45.94 13.16
C PRO A 224 -6.79 47.24 13.58
N GLU A 225 -6.86 47.49 14.87
CA GLU A 225 -7.37 48.76 15.38
C GLU A 225 -6.28 49.83 15.19
N ILE A 226 -6.68 50.97 14.61
CA ILE A 226 -5.78 52.10 14.45
C ILE A 226 -5.77 52.84 15.79
N LEU A 227 -4.57 53.06 16.34
CA LEU A 227 -4.41 53.81 17.59
C LEU A 227 -5.05 55.20 17.45
N ARG A 228 -5.88 55.55 18.43
CA ARG A 228 -6.51 56.87 18.55
C ARG A 228 -5.47 57.92 18.97
N PRO A 229 -5.71 59.22 18.73
CA PRO A 229 -4.76 60.28 19.07
C PRO A 229 -4.27 60.25 20.53
N ASN A 230 -5.15 59.92 21.48
CA ASN A 230 -4.80 59.82 22.91
C ASN A 230 -3.92 58.60 23.20
N GLU A 231 -4.14 57.49 22.49
CA GLU A 231 -3.33 56.26 22.64
C GLU A 231 -1.93 56.46 22.06
N TRP A 232 -1.83 57.19 20.95
CA TRP A 232 -0.55 57.65 20.40
C TRP A 232 0.23 58.52 21.39
N ARG A 233 -0.45 59.51 22.00
CA ARG A 233 0.18 60.38 23.00
C ARG A 233 0.70 59.56 24.18
N ASN A 234 -0.10 58.62 24.69
CA ASN A 234 0.30 57.76 25.79
C ASN A 234 1.47 56.84 25.41
N LEU A 235 1.48 56.28 24.19
CA LEU A 235 2.59 55.46 23.70
C LEU A 235 3.90 56.24 23.68
N LEU A 236 3.88 57.46 23.13
CA LEU A 236 5.06 58.34 23.06
C LEU A 236 5.55 58.75 24.46
N LEU A 237 4.63 59.13 25.35
CA LEU A 237 4.97 59.47 26.73
C LEU A 237 5.57 58.26 27.47
N THR A 238 5.00 57.07 27.29
CA THR A 238 5.53 55.84 27.90
C THR A 238 6.93 55.54 27.37
N ALA A 239 7.16 55.62 26.05
CA ALA A 239 8.47 55.40 25.46
C ALA A 239 9.54 56.35 26.02
N LEU A 240 9.19 57.63 26.24
CA LEU A 240 10.10 58.63 26.80
C LEU A 240 10.42 58.43 28.29
N HIS A 241 9.58 57.72 29.05
CA HIS A 241 9.79 57.46 30.48
C HIS A 241 10.36 56.06 30.76
N THR A 242 10.65 55.27 29.72
CA THR A 242 11.19 53.90 29.85
C THR A 242 12.65 53.79 29.37
N ASP A 243 13.33 54.92 29.17
CA ASP A 243 14.80 55.01 29.11
C ASP A 243 15.39 55.06 30.53
#